data_AF-A0A286UT16-F1
#
_entry.id   AF-A0A286UT16-F1
#
_cell.length_a   1.000
_cell.length_b   1.000
_cell.length_c   1.000
_cell.angle_alpha   90.00
_cell.angle_beta   90.00
_cell.angle_gamma   90.00
#
_symmetry.space_group_name_H-M   'P 1'
#
loop_
_entity.id
_entity.type
_entity.pdbx_description
1 polymer ?
#
loop_
_entity_poly.entity_id
_entity_poly.type
_entity_poly.pdbx_seq_one_letter_code
_entity_poly.pdbx_strand_id
1 'polypeptide(L)'
;MSSSDSTLPSSPPRNPPPYSPPTSGAQVNFGFPPGYFVIRSVATGRLLDVEFDSVEDGSGVILWPEKESSLVEGFRMPEADNQVFFIDTAGALCSRHSGHAIDIEDGRLVLRHRRPVLHPYPNAFSHPLPQFWYSSSTKQIFIRFQCDPSYSQSSTSNAWRQRSYLLSSVPLRRPRTILDDASDAITSVFAGPLSPITSIFGASARSSTVQEVYNSDIDLREDEVLEEDRGEGEEVDDSPELRRDVRVIAVGEHETGLTELTKRRRAWEVLPLRRTRVNYQR
;
A
#
# COMPACT_ATOMS: atom_id res chain seq x y z
N MET A 1 -46.15 51.90 14.46
CA MET A 1 -46.65 50.55 14.78
C MET A 1 -46.12 49.61 13.73
N SER A 2 -45.00 48.94 14.00
CA SER A 2 -44.34 48.04 13.04
C SER A 2 -44.44 46.63 13.60
N SER A 3 -45.25 45.79 12.95
CA SER A 3 -45.47 44.40 13.36
C SER A 3 -44.35 43.54 12.78
N SER A 4 -43.47 43.05 13.65
CA SER A 4 -42.47 42.04 13.35
C SER A 4 -43.13 40.66 13.26
N ASP A 5 -43.28 40.15 12.04
CA ASP A 5 -43.67 38.77 11.78
C ASP A 5 -42.50 37.84 12.16
N SER A 6 -42.72 37.04 13.19
CA SER A 6 -41.74 36.12 13.76
C SER A 6 -42.21 34.70 13.43
N THR A 7 -41.85 34.24 12.23
CA THR A 7 -42.13 32.88 11.78
C THR A 7 -41.15 31.93 12.46
N LEU A 8 -41.61 31.25 13.51
CA LEU A 8 -40.87 30.14 14.14
C LEU A 8 -40.68 28.99 13.13
N PRO A 9 -39.53 28.29 13.15
CA PRO A 9 -39.31 27.14 12.28
C PRO A 9 -40.26 26.01 12.66
N SER A 10 -41.06 25.57 11.69
CA SER A 10 -41.97 24.42 11.79
C SER A 10 -41.23 23.17 12.26
N SER A 11 -41.82 22.43 13.19
CA SER A 11 -41.27 21.17 13.72
C SER A 11 -40.98 20.17 12.59
N PRO A 12 -39.91 19.35 12.68
CA PRO A 12 -39.63 18.35 11.66
C PRO A 12 -40.80 17.35 11.53
N PRO A 13 -41.09 16.87 10.31
CA PRO A 13 -42.19 15.96 10.07
C PRO A 13 -42.04 14.69 10.92
N ARG A 14 -43.13 14.28 11.59
CA ARG A 14 -43.17 13.12 12.51
C ARG A 14 -42.80 11.79 11.85
N ASN A 15 -42.92 11.71 10.53
CA ASN A 15 -42.61 10.52 9.76
C ASN A 15 -41.48 10.87 8.77
N PRO A 16 -40.32 10.21 8.86
CA PRO A 16 -39.34 10.31 7.79
C PRO A 16 -39.97 9.81 6.48
N PRO A 17 -39.63 10.40 5.32
CA PRO A 17 -40.11 9.91 4.04
C PRO A 17 -39.71 8.43 3.89
N PRO A 18 -40.56 7.59 3.26
CA PRO A 18 -40.23 6.20 3.02
C PRO A 18 -38.91 6.12 2.25
N TYR A 19 -37.97 5.31 2.75
CA TYR A 19 -36.68 5.10 2.10
C TYR A 19 -36.93 4.57 0.69
N SER A 20 -36.68 5.42 -0.30
CA SER A 20 -36.64 5.04 -1.70
C SER A 20 -35.18 4.68 -1.99
N PRO A 21 -34.83 3.39 -2.16
CA PRO A 21 -33.48 3.03 -2.55
C PRO A 21 -33.17 3.79 -3.86
N PRO A 22 -31.98 4.40 -3.99
CA PRO A 22 -31.61 5.08 -5.22
C PRO A 22 -31.76 4.10 -6.39
N THR A 23 -32.58 4.49 -7.37
CA THR A 23 -32.92 3.74 -8.57
C THR A 23 -31.64 3.35 -9.31
N SER A 24 -31.14 2.13 -9.09
CA SER A 24 -30.14 1.42 -9.91
C SER A 24 -29.14 2.33 -10.65
N GLY A 25 -28.48 3.23 -9.91
CA GLY A 25 -27.22 3.79 -10.35
C GLY A 25 -26.20 2.67 -10.26
N ALA A 26 -25.47 2.39 -11.33
CA ALA A 26 -24.37 1.43 -11.30
C ALA A 26 -23.54 1.70 -10.04
N GLN A 27 -23.54 0.74 -9.11
CA GLN A 27 -22.87 0.91 -7.82
C GLN A 27 -21.41 1.24 -8.14
N VAL A 28 -21.00 2.47 -7.83
CA VAL A 28 -19.63 2.94 -8.07
C VAL A 28 -18.75 2.20 -7.06
N ASN A 29 -18.30 1.00 -7.43
CA ASN A 29 -17.40 0.19 -6.60
C ASN A 29 -15.93 0.52 -6.89
N PHE A 30 -15.66 1.68 -7.51
CA PHE A 30 -14.31 2.16 -7.78
C PHE A 30 -13.44 1.13 -8.54
N GLY A 31 -14.07 0.30 -9.37
CA GLY A 31 -13.43 -0.79 -10.13
C GLY A 31 -13.21 -2.10 -9.37
N PHE A 32 -13.47 -2.13 -8.06
CA PHE A 32 -13.50 -3.35 -7.26
C PHE A 32 -14.80 -4.15 -7.51
N PRO A 33 -14.79 -5.47 -7.26
CA PRO A 33 -16.01 -6.26 -7.29
C PRO A 33 -16.96 -5.85 -6.15
N PRO A 34 -18.28 -6.03 -6.33
CA PRO A 34 -19.25 -5.76 -5.27
C PRO A 34 -19.07 -6.72 -4.10
N GLY A 35 -19.35 -6.24 -2.88
CA GLY A 35 -19.30 -7.04 -1.67
C GLY A 35 -17.89 -7.24 -1.14
N TYR A 36 -17.66 -8.40 -0.54
CA TYR A 36 -16.37 -8.75 0.06
C TYR A 36 -15.44 -9.40 -0.94
N PHE A 37 -14.14 -9.15 -0.82
CA PHE A 37 -13.10 -9.72 -1.67
C PHE A 37 -11.78 -9.85 -0.92
N VAL A 38 -10.88 -10.68 -1.44
CA VAL A 38 -9.48 -10.73 -1.01
C VAL A 38 -8.61 -10.05 -2.06
N ILE A 39 -7.48 -9.46 -1.64
CA ILE A 39 -6.53 -8.80 -2.54
C ILE A 39 -5.22 -9.56 -2.49
N ARG A 40 -4.81 -10.15 -3.61
CA ARG A 40 -3.59 -10.95 -3.74
C ARG A 40 -2.51 -10.19 -4.51
N SER A 41 -1.29 -10.17 -3.98
CA SER A 41 -0.13 -9.65 -4.69
C SER A 41 0.29 -10.61 -5.81
N VAL A 42 0.45 -10.12 -7.04
CA VAL A 42 0.91 -10.93 -8.18
C VAL A 42 2.40 -11.27 -8.07
N ALA A 43 3.19 -10.43 -7.39
CA ALA A 43 4.62 -10.68 -7.16
C ALA A 43 4.85 -11.83 -6.18
N THR A 44 4.09 -11.88 -5.09
CA THR A 44 4.38 -12.79 -3.97
C THR A 44 3.35 -13.90 -3.78
N GLY A 45 2.16 -13.79 -4.39
CA GLY A 45 1.03 -14.71 -4.18
C GLY A 45 0.35 -14.57 -2.80
N ARG A 46 0.87 -13.71 -1.93
CA ARG A 46 0.36 -13.41 -0.57
C ARG A 46 -0.86 -12.48 -0.64
N LEU A 47 -1.69 -12.50 0.41
CA LEU A 47 -2.89 -11.65 0.53
C LEU A 47 -2.61 -10.42 1.39
N LEU A 48 -3.31 -9.31 1.13
CA LEU A 48 -3.43 -8.24 2.12
C LEU A 48 -4.03 -8.81 3.41
N ASP A 49 -3.50 -8.38 4.54
CA ASP A 49 -3.81 -8.91 5.87
C ASP A 49 -3.66 -7.78 6.90
N VAL A 50 -4.68 -7.58 7.74
CA VAL A 50 -4.58 -6.68 8.90
C VAL A 50 -3.77 -7.38 9.98
N GLU A 51 -2.64 -6.78 10.35
CA GLU A 51 -1.63 -7.39 11.21
C GLU A 51 -2.22 -7.81 12.56
N PHE A 52 -1.96 -9.07 12.94
CA PHE A 52 -2.42 -9.70 14.19
C PHE A 52 -3.93 -9.64 14.44
N ASP A 53 -4.74 -9.58 13.37
CA ASP A 53 -6.20 -9.43 13.49
C ASP A 53 -6.60 -8.18 14.31
N SER A 54 -5.71 -7.18 14.37
CA SER A 54 -5.90 -6.00 15.21
C SER A 54 -7.07 -5.14 14.74
N VAL A 55 -7.73 -4.50 15.70
CA VAL A 55 -8.83 -3.55 15.47
C VAL A 55 -8.46 -2.12 15.81
N GLU A 56 -7.23 -1.90 16.29
CA GLU A 56 -6.78 -0.59 16.78
C GLU A 56 -6.32 0.34 15.65
N ASP A 57 -6.45 1.65 15.86
CA ASP A 57 -5.92 2.66 14.93
C ASP A 57 -4.40 2.55 14.78
N GLY A 58 -3.91 2.74 13.55
CA GLY A 58 -2.48 2.64 13.25
C GLY A 58 -1.98 1.20 13.05
N SER A 59 -2.85 0.19 13.24
CA SER A 59 -2.49 -1.20 12.97
C SER A 59 -2.14 -1.39 11.51
N GLY A 60 -0.96 -1.96 11.22
CA GLY A 60 -0.48 -2.12 9.87
C GLY A 60 -1.30 -3.09 9.03
N VAL A 61 -1.38 -2.81 7.73
CA VAL A 61 -1.82 -3.78 6.72
C VAL A 61 -0.60 -4.27 5.96
N ILE A 62 -0.40 -5.59 5.98
CA ILE A 62 0.78 -6.27 5.45
C ILE A 62 0.38 -7.26 4.35
N LEU A 63 1.36 -7.93 3.74
CA LEU A 63 1.13 -9.18 3.02
C LEU A 63 1.45 -10.38 3.89
N TRP A 64 0.53 -11.33 3.89
CA TRP A 64 0.65 -12.58 4.63
C TRP A 64 0.22 -13.78 3.77
N PRO A 65 0.75 -14.99 4.03
CA PRO A 65 0.23 -16.20 3.40
C PRO A 65 -1.29 -16.32 3.56
N GLU A 66 -1.94 -16.84 2.53
CA GLU A 66 -3.38 -17.09 2.54
C GLU A 66 -3.76 -18.03 3.68
N LYS A 67 -4.56 -17.53 4.64
CA LYS A 67 -5.06 -18.31 5.78
C LYS A 67 -6.11 -19.34 5.34
N GLU A 68 -6.88 -19.02 4.30
CA GLU A 68 -7.94 -19.87 3.78
C GLU A 68 -8.26 -19.60 2.30
N SER A 69 -8.48 -20.68 1.54
CA SER A 69 -8.77 -20.67 0.09
C SER A 69 -10.25 -20.62 -0.32
N SER A 70 -11.20 -20.77 0.62
CA SER A 70 -12.63 -20.74 0.30
C SER A 70 -13.07 -19.34 -0.13
N LEU A 71 -13.47 -19.17 -1.39
CA LEU A 71 -14.07 -17.92 -1.88
C LEU A 71 -15.59 -17.89 -1.70
N VAL A 72 -16.16 -18.73 -0.82
CA VAL A 72 -17.60 -18.75 -0.53
C VAL A 72 -17.82 -18.33 0.91
N GLU A 73 -18.50 -17.21 1.11
CA GLU A 73 -18.64 -16.51 2.39
C GLU A 73 -19.16 -17.42 3.51
N GLY A 74 -20.23 -18.18 3.27
CA GLY A 74 -20.81 -19.07 4.28
C GLY A 74 -19.97 -20.31 4.63
N PHE A 75 -18.84 -20.53 3.94
CA PHE A 75 -17.90 -21.62 4.22
C PHE A 75 -16.55 -21.12 4.71
N ARG A 76 -16.37 -19.81 4.89
CA ARG A 76 -15.11 -19.26 5.39
C ARG A 76 -14.96 -19.43 6.90
N MET A 77 -13.72 -19.61 7.33
CA MET A 77 -13.29 -19.56 8.72
C MET A 77 -13.24 -18.10 9.18
N PRO A 78 -13.95 -17.72 10.26
CA PRO A 78 -13.95 -16.35 10.77
C PRO A 78 -12.55 -15.81 11.11
N GLU A 79 -11.60 -16.68 11.47
CA GLU A 79 -10.21 -16.34 11.78
C GLU A 79 -9.40 -15.85 10.57
N ALA A 80 -9.94 -15.99 9.35
CA ALA A 80 -9.35 -15.49 8.12
C ALA A 80 -10.01 -14.19 7.62
N ASP A 81 -10.92 -13.57 8.40
CA ASP A 81 -11.63 -12.35 7.99
C ASP A 81 -10.74 -11.09 7.97
N ASN A 82 -9.58 -11.10 8.64
CA ASN A 82 -8.59 -10.02 8.54
C ASN A 82 -7.89 -9.94 7.18
N GLN A 83 -8.09 -10.94 6.30
CA GLN A 83 -7.63 -10.95 4.90
C GLN A 83 -8.73 -10.55 3.91
N VAL A 84 -9.91 -10.18 4.42
CA VAL A 84 -11.08 -9.88 3.61
C VAL A 84 -11.41 -8.39 3.72
N PHE A 85 -11.68 -7.77 2.57
CA PHE A 85 -11.91 -6.34 2.46
C PHE A 85 -13.18 -6.05 1.65
N PHE A 86 -13.64 -4.81 1.71
CA PHE A 86 -14.69 -4.26 0.86
C PHE A 86 -14.42 -2.78 0.56
N ILE A 87 -15.06 -2.24 -0.47
CA ILE A 87 -15.09 -0.79 -0.74
C ILE A 87 -16.42 -0.24 -0.25
N ASP A 88 -16.36 0.85 0.52
CA ASP A 88 -17.57 1.55 0.96
C ASP A 88 -18.07 2.58 -0.07
N THR A 89 -19.18 3.24 0.25
CA THR A 89 -19.82 4.22 -0.63
C THR A 89 -18.99 5.47 -0.90
N ALA A 90 -17.99 5.76 -0.06
CA ALA A 90 -17.09 6.88 -0.23
C ALA A 90 -15.84 6.51 -1.04
N GLY A 91 -15.61 5.23 -1.31
CA GLY A 91 -14.43 4.71 -2.00
C GLY A 91 -13.28 4.35 -1.06
N ALA A 92 -13.50 4.33 0.26
CA ALA A 92 -12.49 3.85 1.20
C ALA A 92 -12.45 2.31 1.18
N LEU A 93 -11.25 1.74 1.23
CA LEU A 93 -11.04 0.32 1.47
C LEU A 93 -11.27 0.04 2.95
N CYS A 94 -11.98 -1.03 3.28
CA CYS A 94 -12.35 -1.35 4.65
C CYS A 94 -12.08 -2.82 4.96
N SER A 95 -11.62 -3.09 6.18
CA SER A 95 -11.46 -4.45 6.71
C SER A 95 -12.82 -5.06 7.02
N ARG A 96 -13.07 -6.30 6.61
CA ARG A 96 -14.26 -7.05 7.02
C ARG A 96 -14.25 -7.34 8.52
N HIS A 97 -13.08 -7.68 9.07
CA HIS A 97 -12.94 -8.14 10.44
C HIS A 97 -13.37 -7.07 11.46
N SER A 98 -12.88 -5.84 11.30
CA SER A 98 -13.18 -4.72 12.21
C SER A 98 -14.26 -3.78 11.69
N GLY A 99 -14.51 -3.78 10.38
CA GLY A 99 -15.34 -2.77 9.72
C GLY A 99 -14.67 -1.40 9.58
N HIS A 100 -13.41 -1.26 10.00
CA HIS A 100 -12.67 0.00 9.94
C HIS A 100 -12.04 0.22 8.56
N ALA A 101 -11.83 1.49 8.23
CA ALA A 101 -11.26 1.87 6.95
C ALA A 101 -9.74 1.72 6.95
N ILE A 102 -9.15 1.63 5.77
CA ILE A 102 -7.72 1.68 5.55
C ILE A 102 -7.34 3.12 5.20
N ASP A 103 -6.39 3.64 5.95
CA ASP A 103 -5.78 4.95 5.81
C ASP A 103 -4.30 4.78 5.45
N ILE A 104 -3.61 5.89 5.19
CA ILE A 104 -2.20 5.89 4.81
C ILE A 104 -1.43 6.84 5.74
N GLU A 105 -0.47 6.28 6.45
CA GLU A 105 0.47 7.00 7.33
C GLU A 105 1.89 6.67 6.89
N ASP A 106 2.69 7.69 6.60
CA ASP A 106 4.10 7.54 6.18
C ASP A 106 4.29 6.52 5.04
N GLY A 107 3.36 6.56 4.07
CA GLY A 107 3.33 5.64 2.94
C GLY A 107 2.90 4.21 3.26
N ARG A 108 2.59 3.87 4.51
CA ARG A 108 2.13 2.54 4.94
C ARG A 108 0.62 2.51 5.05
N LEU A 109 0.03 1.35 4.78
CA LEU A 109 -1.40 1.14 4.99
C LEU A 109 -1.65 0.85 6.46
N VAL A 110 -2.61 1.56 7.05
CA VAL A 110 -2.98 1.40 8.44
C VAL A 110 -4.50 1.33 8.61
N LEU A 111 -4.95 0.66 9.66
CA LEU A 111 -6.35 0.65 10.05
C LEU A 111 -6.72 1.98 10.71
N ARG A 112 -7.92 2.50 10.39
CA ARG A 112 -8.44 3.75 10.93
C ARG A 112 -9.95 3.72 11.18
N HIS A 113 -10.34 4.10 12.39
CA HIS A 113 -11.69 4.42 12.79
C HIS A 113 -12.17 5.72 12.12
N ARG A 114 -13.42 5.72 11.67
CA ARG A 114 -14.09 6.95 11.22
C ARG A 114 -14.38 7.82 12.44
N ARG A 115 -13.82 9.03 12.46
CA ARG A 115 -13.94 9.97 13.58
C ARG A 115 -14.74 11.23 13.17
N PRO A 116 -15.36 11.94 14.13
CA PRO A 116 -15.91 13.27 13.87
C PRO A 116 -14.83 14.24 13.42
N VAL A 117 -15.23 15.27 12.66
CA VAL A 117 -14.33 16.34 12.22
C VAL A 117 -13.86 17.15 13.43
N LEU A 118 -12.55 17.19 13.64
CA LEU A 118 -11.89 18.00 14.67
C LEU A 118 -11.11 19.14 14.03
N HIS A 119 -11.25 20.34 14.56
CA HIS A 119 -10.51 21.52 14.11
C HIS A 119 -9.18 21.68 14.89
N PRO A 120 -8.09 22.12 14.23
CA PRO A 120 -7.99 22.51 12.81
C PRO A 120 -8.13 21.30 11.88
N TYR A 121 -8.91 21.44 10.80
CA TYR A 121 -9.19 20.38 9.84
C TYR A 121 -8.66 20.75 8.45
N PRO A 122 -8.01 19.84 7.71
CA PRO A 122 -7.62 18.47 8.09
C PRO A 122 -6.40 18.42 9.02
N ASN A 123 -6.24 17.32 9.77
CA ASN A 123 -5.06 17.00 10.58
C ASN A 123 -4.83 15.48 10.64
N ALA A 124 -3.70 15.02 11.17
CA ALA A 124 -3.33 13.59 11.23
C ALA A 124 -4.34 12.67 11.96
N PHE A 125 -5.17 13.22 12.85
CA PHE A 125 -6.19 12.47 13.58
C PHE A 125 -7.59 12.58 12.95
N SER A 126 -7.82 13.59 12.11
CA SER A 126 -9.13 13.92 11.55
C SER A 126 -8.94 14.53 10.16
N HIS A 127 -9.04 13.67 9.16
CA HIS A 127 -8.90 13.99 7.74
C HIS A 127 -9.85 13.12 6.90
N PRO A 128 -10.12 13.52 5.65
CA PRO A 128 -10.85 12.66 4.75
C PRO A 128 -10.01 11.43 4.38
N LEU A 129 -10.60 10.24 4.50
CA LEU A 129 -9.93 8.98 4.15
C LEU A 129 -9.56 8.95 2.66
N PRO A 130 -8.44 8.28 2.32
CA PRO A 130 -8.05 8.08 0.94
C PRO A 130 -9.09 7.22 0.20
N GLN A 131 -9.24 7.52 -1.08
CA GLN A 131 -10.07 6.72 -1.97
C GLN A 131 -9.18 5.71 -2.72
N PHE A 132 -9.70 4.50 -2.90
CA PHE A 132 -9.02 3.41 -3.59
C PHE A 132 -9.75 3.09 -4.89
N TRP A 133 -9.01 2.91 -5.98
CA TRP A 133 -9.53 2.43 -7.26
C TRP A 133 -8.76 1.22 -7.74
N TYR A 134 -9.46 0.24 -8.28
CA TYR A 134 -8.85 -0.92 -8.90
C TYR A 134 -9.06 -0.89 -10.41
N SER A 135 -7.97 -1.05 -11.16
CA SER A 135 -8.02 -1.24 -12.60
C SER A 135 -7.89 -2.73 -12.91
N SER A 136 -8.98 -3.36 -13.36
CA SER A 136 -8.94 -4.79 -13.70
C SER A 136 -8.07 -5.11 -14.92
N SER A 137 -7.81 -4.13 -15.78
CA SER A 137 -6.98 -4.25 -16.99
C SER A 137 -5.49 -4.16 -16.66
N THR A 138 -5.07 -3.17 -15.86
CA THR A 138 -3.67 -3.00 -15.46
C THR A 138 -3.31 -3.77 -14.20
N LYS A 139 -4.31 -4.33 -13.50
CA LYS A 139 -4.18 -4.99 -12.20
C LYS A 139 -3.62 -4.08 -11.10
N GLN A 140 -3.67 -2.76 -11.27
CA GLN A 140 -3.13 -1.83 -10.28
C GLN A 140 -4.22 -1.30 -9.35
N ILE A 141 -3.81 -1.00 -8.12
CA ILE A 141 -4.64 -0.28 -7.15
C ILE A 141 -4.09 1.14 -7.03
N PHE A 142 -4.92 2.11 -7.41
CA PHE A 142 -4.65 3.54 -7.33
C PHE A 142 -5.22 4.12 -6.05
N ILE A 143 -4.51 5.10 -5.50
CA ILE A 143 -4.91 5.84 -4.32
C ILE A 143 -5.06 7.30 -4.70
N ARG A 144 -6.12 7.95 -4.21
CA ARG A 144 -6.29 9.40 -4.29
C ARG A 144 -6.55 9.96 -2.91
N PHE A 145 -5.68 10.88 -2.51
CA PHE A 145 -5.88 11.69 -1.33
C PHE A 145 -6.88 12.81 -1.61
N GLN A 146 -7.72 13.12 -0.62
CA GLN A 146 -8.63 14.28 -0.70
C GLN A 146 -8.01 15.55 -0.08
N CYS A 147 -6.97 15.40 0.74
CA CYS A 147 -6.17 16.48 1.30
C CYS A 147 -4.67 16.17 1.18
N ASP A 148 -3.82 17.15 1.51
CA ASP A 148 -2.38 16.92 1.59
C ASP A 148 -2.09 15.88 2.70
N PRO A 149 -1.50 14.72 2.38
CA PRO A 149 -1.24 13.66 3.36
C PRO A 149 -0.15 14.04 4.38
N SER A 150 0.61 15.11 4.16
CA SER A 150 1.58 15.61 5.15
C SER A 150 0.92 16.36 6.31
N TYR A 151 -0.35 16.75 6.16
CA TYR A 151 -1.10 17.60 7.10
C TYR A 151 -0.38 18.89 7.53
N SER A 152 0.59 19.34 6.72
CA SER A 152 1.40 20.52 7.04
C SER A 152 0.60 21.80 6.81
N GLN A 153 0.33 22.54 7.88
CA GLN A 153 -0.42 23.81 7.82
C GLN A 153 0.31 24.92 7.05
N SER A 154 1.61 24.75 6.80
CA SER A 154 2.44 25.69 6.02
C SER A 154 2.58 25.31 4.55
N SER A 155 2.09 24.13 4.14
CA SER A 155 2.14 23.66 2.75
C SER A 155 1.02 24.32 1.94
N THR A 156 1.37 25.29 1.10
CA THR A 156 0.48 25.80 0.02
C THR A 156 0.65 25.01 -1.27
N SER A 157 1.51 24.00 -1.27
CA SER A 157 1.85 23.22 -2.46
C SER A 157 0.74 22.26 -2.82
N ASN A 158 0.25 22.36 -4.06
CA ASN A 158 -0.69 21.38 -4.63
C ASN A 158 0.04 20.27 -5.40
N ALA A 159 1.37 20.13 -5.24
CA ALA A 159 2.16 19.14 -5.96
C ALA A 159 1.67 17.70 -5.70
N TRP A 160 1.18 17.41 -4.49
CA TRP A 160 0.60 16.12 -4.15
C TRP A 160 -0.60 15.75 -5.02
N ARG A 161 -1.38 16.72 -5.54
CA ARG A 161 -2.55 16.46 -6.41
C ARG A 161 -2.17 16.02 -7.81
N GLN A 162 -0.97 16.38 -8.26
CA GLN A 162 -0.47 16.07 -9.59
C GLN A 162 0.22 14.70 -9.63
N ARG A 163 0.47 14.09 -8.47
CA ARG A 163 1.08 12.77 -8.37
C ARG A 163 0.02 11.68 -8.48
N SER A 164 0.37 10.60 -9.17
CA SER A 164 -0.42 9.37 -9.12
C SER A 164 0.12 8.51 -7.99
N TYR A 165 -0.75 7.96 -7.14
CA TYR A 165 -0.32 7.10 -6.06
C TYR A 165 -0.76 5.66 -6.32
N LEU A 166 0.15 4.71 -6.15
CA LEU A 166 -0.06 3.29 -6.42
C LEU A 166 0.30 2.44 -5.22
N LEU A 167 -0.40 1.32 -5.06
CA LEU A 167 -0.07 0.29 -4.09
C LEU A 167 1.04 -0.63 -4.65
N SER A 168 2.11 -0.81 -3.88
CA SER A 168 3.25 -1.66 -4.25
C SER A 168 3.65 -2.60 -3.11
N SER A 169 3.99 -3.84 -3.44
CA SER A 169 4.59 -4.79 -2.48
C SER A 169 6.08 -4.52 -2.30
N VAL A 170 6.56 -4.49 -1.06
CA VAL A 170 7.97 -4.28 -0.75
C VAL A 170 8.69 -5.65 -0.68
N PRO A 171 9.68 -5.92 -1.56
CA PRO A 171 10.46 -7.16 -1.50
C PRO A 171 11.33 -7.18 -0.24
N LEU A 172 11.56 -8.37 0.33
CA LEU A 172 12.45 -8.52 1.48
C LEU A 172 13.61 -9.44 1.10
N ARG A 173 14.82 -8.90 1.23
CA ARG A 173 16.04 -9.67 0.98
C ARG A 173 16.40 -10.55 2.16
N ARG A 174 16.91 -11.73 1.86
CA ARG A 174 17.56 -12.59 2.84
C ARG A 174 18.78 -11.85 3.41
N PRO A 175 18.95 -11.81 4.74
CA PRO A 175 20.18 -11.30 5.33
C PRO A 175 21.39 -12.08 4.80
N ARG A 176 22.41 -11.37 4.31
CA ARG A 176 23.65 -11.99 3.88
C ARG A 176 24.29 -12.70 5.07
N THR A 177 24.64 -13.98 4.89
CA THR A 177 25.35 -14.73 5.91
C THR A 177 26.86 -14.68 5.65
N ILE A 178 27.68 -14.83 6.69
CA ILE A 178 29.16 -14.84 6.59
C ILE A 178 29.71 -15.89 5.60
N LEU A 179 28.92 -16.91 5.26
CA LEU A 179 29.28 -17.92 4.26
C LEU A 179 29.16 -17.39 2.83
N ASP A 180 28.23 -16.47 2.57
CA ASP A 180 28.00 -15.88 1.25
C ASP A 180 29.15 -14.92 0.87
N ASP A 181 29.69 -14.18 1.85
CA ASP A 181 30.85 -13.29 1.65
C ASP A 181 32.13 -14.08 1.32
N ALA A 182 32.28 -15.30 1.88
CA ALA A 182 33.42 -16.15 1.59
C ALA A 182 33.37 -16.72 0.15
N SER A 183 32.18 -16.99 -0.40
CA SER A 183 32.07 -17.42 -1.80
C SER A 183 32.50 -16.33 -2.80
N ASP A 184 32.17 -15.06 -2.55
CA ASP A 184 32.60 -13.96 -3.41
C ASP A 184 34.12 -13.71 -3.30
N ALA A 185 34.69 -13.85 -2.09
CA ALA A 185 36.13 -13.76 -1.87
C ALA A 185 36.92 -14.93 -2.49
N ILE A 186 36.40 -16.16 -2.44
CA ILE A 186 37.08 -17.32 -3.05
C ILE A 186 36.98 -17.26 -4.57
N THR A 187 35.85 -16.83 -5.12
CA THR A 187 35.67 -16.73 -6.59
C THR A 187 36.55 -15.63 -7.20
N SER A 188 36.76 -14.52 -6.48
CA SER A 188 37.67 -13.46 -6.92
C SER A 188 39.16 -13.85 -6.84
N VAL A 189 39.53 -14.82 -6.01
CA VAL A 189 40.90 -15.37 -5.94
C VAL A 189 41.19 -16.35 -7.09
N PHE A 190 40.18 -17.03 -7.64
CA PHE A 190 40.38 -17.98 -8.76
C PHE A 190 40.33 -17.34 -10.16
N ALA A 191 39.81 -16.12 -10.31
CA ALA A 191 39.76 -15.41 -11.60
C ALA A 191 40.96 -14.46 -11.83
N GLY A 192 41.89 -14.34 -10.88
CA GLY A 192 43.08 -13.50 -11.00
C GLY A 192 44.31 -14.27 -11.51
N PRO A 193 45.07 -13.73 -12.49
CA PRO A 193 46.32 -14.36 -12.91
C PRO A 193 47.35 -14.27 -11.78
N LEU A 194 47.91 -15.43 -11.43
CA LEU A 194 48.99 -15.62 -10.47
C LEU A 194 50.12 -14.59 -10.68
N SER A 195 50.34 -13.70 -9.72
CA SER A 195 51.59 -12.96 -9.58
C SER A 195 52.10 -13.14 -8.14
N PRO A 196 53.28 -13.76 -7.94
CA PRO A 196 53.83 -14.03 -6.63
C PRO A 196 54.54 -12.79 -6.08
N ILE A 197 54.34 -12.54 -4.79
CA ILE A 197 55.30 -11.99 -3.81
C ILE A 197 56.45 -11.17 -4.43
N THR A 198 56.27 -9.84 -4.53
CA THR A 198 57.37 -8.88 -4.38
C THR A 198 56.97 -7.74 -3.48
N SER A 199 57.64 -7.75 -2.34
CA SER A 199 57.70 -6.82 -1.24
C SER A 199 57.99 -5.37 -1.67
N ILE A 200 57.65 -4.43 -0.77
CA ILE A 200 58.50 -3.30 -0.35
C ILE A 200 58.86 -2.32 -1.46
N PHE A 201 58.22 -1.15 -1.52
CA PHE A 201 58.81 0.20 -1.69
C PHE A 201 57.70 1.19 -2.07
N GLY A 202 57.65 2.31 -1.37
CA GLY A 202 56.54 3.24 -1.41
C GLY A 202 56.37 4.00 -2.73
N ALA A 203 55.13 4.39 -2.99
CA ALA A 203 54.81 5.64 -3.66
C ALA A 203 53.37 6.02 -3.29
N SER A 204 53.21 7.28 -2.88
CA SER A 204 51.94 7.94 -2.66
C SER A 204 51.15 7.95 -3.96
N ALA A 205 50.04 7.22 -4.00
CA ALA A 205 48.96 7.45 -4.93
C ALA A 205 47.72 7.74 -4.08
N ARG A 206 47.23 8.98 -4.15
CA ARG A 206 45.90 9.35 -3.67
C ARG A 206 44.89 8.57 -4.51
N SER A 207 44.59 7.36 -4.08
CA SER A 207 43.41 6.61 -4.48
C SER A 207 42.29 7.15 -3.60
N SER A 208 41.32 7.82 -4.23
CA SER A 208 40.02 8.08 -3.63
C SER A 208 39.43 6.73 -3.24
N THR A 209 39.62 6.35 -1.98
CA THR A 209 39.15 5.06 -1.46
C THR A 209 37.64 5.05 -1.51
N VAL A 210 37.05 3.95 -1.99
CA VAL A 210 35.61 3.69 -2.04
C VAL A 210 34.92 3.98 -0.68
N GLN A 211 35.66 3.89 0.42
CA GLN A 211 35.24 4.31 1.77
C GLN A 211 34.83 5.79 1.89
N GLU A 212 35.34 6.70 1.06
CA GLU A 212 35.03 8.14 1.13
C GLU A 212 33.70 8.48 0.44
N VAL A 213 33.27 7.64 -0.53
CA VAL A 213 31.95 7.75 -1.19
C VAL A 213 30.85 7.09 -0.35
N TYR A 214 31.19 6.17 0.56
CA TYR A 214 30.24 5.56 1.50
C TYR A 214 29.88 6.47 2.68
N ASN A 215 30.68 7.51 2.94
CA ASN A 215 30.48 8.45 4.04
C ASN A 215 29.90 9.80 3.59
N SER A 216 29.56 9.97 2.30
CA SER A 216 28.70 11.08 1.91
C SER A 216 27.28 10.74 2.34
N ASP A 217 26.87 11.39 3.43
CA ASP A 217 25.52 11.44 4.00
C ASP A 217 24.56 12.08 2.98
N ILE A 218 24.20 11.32 1.95
CA ILE A 218 23.15 11.67 1.01
C ILE A 218 21.87 11.07 1.59
N ASP A 219 21.26 11.80 2.52
CA ASP A 219 19.93 11.51 3.06
C ASP A 219 18.87 11.82 1.98
N LEU A 220 18.87 11.01 0.91
CA LEU A 220 17.69 10.92 0.05
C LEU A 220 16.61 10.29 0.91
N ARG A 221 15.57 11.07 1.22
CA ARG A 221 14.35 10.49 1.78
C ARG A 221 13.95 9.32 0.88
N GLU A 222 13.66 8.16 1.47
CA GLU A 222 13.29 6.95 0.74
C GLU A 222 12.13 7.20 -0.26
N ASP A 223 11.34 8.27 -0.03
CA ASP A 223 10.24 8.75 -0.87
C ASP A 223 10.65 9.52 -2.15
N GLU A 224 11.93 9.89 -2.29
CA GLU A 224 12.47 10.66 -3.43
C GLU A 224 13.38 9.82 -4.34
N VAL A 225 13.79 8.62 -3.91
CA VAL A 225 14.45 7.66 -4.79
C VAL A 225 13.41 7.12 -5.76
N LEU A 226 13.51 7.52 -7.02
CA LEU A 226 12.70 6.95 -8.09
C LEU A 226 12.95 5.43 -8.10
N GLU A 227 11.89 4.60 -8.14
CA GLU A 227 12.06 3.13 -8.18
C GLU A 227 12.94 2.68 -9.37
N GLU A 228 13.13 3.53 -10.38
CA GLU A 228 14.06 3.33 -11.51
C GLU A 228 15.55 3.32 -11.09
N ASP A 229 15.93 4.01 -10.01
CA ASP A 229 17.29 4.03 -9.46
C ASP A 229 17.57 2.86 -8.49
N ARG A 230 16.53 2.06 -8.17
CA ARG A 230 16.66 0.89 -7.32
C ARG A 230 17.38 -0.22 -8.11
N GLY A 231 18.69 -0.38 -7.87
CA GLY A 231 19.51 -1.33 -8.63
C GLY A 231 18.93 -2.76 -8.64
N GLU A 232 19.14 -3.50 -9.74
CA GLU A 232 18.55 -4.83 -10.03
C GLU A 232 18.60 -5.81 -8.85
N GLY A 233 19.61 -5.70 -7.98
CA GLY A 233 19.70 -6.48 -6.77
C GLY A 233 18.51 -6.25 -5.82
N GLU A 234 18.17 -5.00 -5.52
CA GLU A 234 17.16 -4.65 -4.52
C GLU A 234 15.72 -5.00 -4.91
N GLU A 235 15.52 -5.59 -6.09
CA GLU A 235 14.26 -6.17 -6.55
C GLU A 235 14.06 -7.63 -6.11
N VAL A 236 15.09 -8.29 -5.54
CA VAL A 236 15.03 -9.71 -5.15
C VAL A 236 14.27 -9.89 -3.81
N ASP A 237 13.21 -10.70 -3.83
CA ASP A 237 12.48 -11.17 -2.64
C ASP A 237 12.83 -12.64 -2.33
N ASP A 238 13.96 -12.88 -1.68
CA ASP A 238 14.48 -14.22 -1.34
C ASP A 238 14.45 -14.53 0.17
N SER A 239 13.92 -13.63 1.00
CA SER A 239 13.79 -13.87 2.44
C SER A 239 12.77 -14.99 2.74
N PRO A 240 13.07 -15.92 3.67
CA PRO A 240 12.14 -16.96 4.10
C PRO A 240 10.98 -16.41 4.97
N GLU A 241 11.04 -15.14 5.38
CA GLU A 241 10.01 -14.56 6.23
C GLU A 241 8.63 -14.58 5.56
N LEU A 242 7.58 -14.74 6.35
CA LEU A 242 6.21 -14.79 5.83
C LEU A 242 5.63 -13.40 5.58
N ARG A 243 5.95 -12.45 6.46
CA ARG A 243 5.52 -11.05 6.39
C ARG A 243 6.19 -10.33 5.23
N ARG A 244 5.41 -9.57 4.46
CA ARG A 244 5.95 -8.48 3.62
C ARG A 244 5.22 -7.19 3.90
N ASP A 245 5.93 -6.09 3.75
CA ASP A 245 5.34 -4.77 3.84
C ASP A 245 4.67 -4.39 2.50
N VAL A 246 3.66 -3.53 2.62
CA VAL A 246 3.00 -2.89 1.49
C VAL A 246 3.14 -1.39 1.67
N ARG A 247 3.40 -0.67 0.58
CA ARG A 247 3.54 0.78 0.61
C ARG A 247 2.80 1.44 -0.54
N VAL A 248 2.44 2.70 -0.32
CA VAL A 248 1.93 3.61 -1.33
C VAL A 248 3.09 4.41 -1.87
N ILE A 249 3.32 4.28 -3.18
CA ILE A 249 4.38 4.99 -3.89
C ILE A 249 3.78 6.10 -4.76
N ALA A 250 4.48 7.22 -4.86
CA ALA A 250 4.15 8.26 -5.83
C ALA A 250 4.81 7.93 -7.17
N VAL A 251 4.01 8.00 -8.24
CA VAL A 251 4.40 7.70 -9.61
C VAL A 251 4.31 8.97 -10.45
N GLY A 252 5.37 9.21 -11.23
CA GLY A 252 5.43 10.30 -12.21
C GLY A 252 4.64 9.99 -13.48
N GLU A 253 4.29 11.03 -14.25
CA GLU A 253 3.49 10.89 -15.48
C GLU A 253 4.19 10.09 -16.60
N HIS A 254 5.51 9.92 -16.52
CA HIS A 254 6.35 9.38 -17.58
C HIS A 254 7.18 8.15 -17.14
N GLU A 255 6.55 7.17 -16.51
CA GLU A 255 7.19 5.87 -16.24
C GLU A 255 7.29 5.01 -17.52
N THR A 256 8.29 5.29 -18.34
CA THR A 256 8.64 4.44 -19.49
C THR A 256 9.78 3.51 -19.10
N GLY A 257 9.64 2.21 -19.34
CA GLY A 257 10.75 1.26 -19.17
C GLY A 257 10.78 0.47 -17.86
N LEU A 258 9.71 0.48 -17.06
CA LEU A 258 9.64 -0.33 -15.84
C LEU A 258 9.98 -1.80 -16.10
N THR A 259 10.84 -2.36 -15.23
CA THR A 259 11.17 -3.78 -15.20
C THR A 259 9.89 -4.61 -15.00
N GLU A 260 9.87 -5.83 -15.53
CA GLU A 260 8.72 -6.72 -15.36
C GLU A 260 8.50 -7.06 -13.88
N LEU A 261 9.58 -7.16 -13.10
CA LEU A 261 9.53 -7.33 -11.65
C LEU A 261 8.79 -6.16 -10.98
N THR A 262 9.12 -4.91 -11.34
CA THR A 262 8.43 -3.73 -10.83
C THR A 262 6.95 -3.74 -11.17
N LYS A 263 6.59 -4.09 -12.41
CA LYS A 263 5.17 -4.20 -12.81
C LYS A 263 4.43 -5.23 -11.97
N ARG A 264 5.03 -6.39 -11.71
CA ARG A 264 4.42 -7.45 -10.88
C ARG A 264 4.23 -7.03 -9.42
N ARG A 265 5.15 -6.24 -8.84
CA ARG A 265 5.03 -5.71 -7.46
C ARG A 265 3.84 -4.76 -7.29
N ARG A 266 3.49 -4.05 -8.35
CA ARG A 266 2.38 -3.11 -8.41
C ARG A 266 1.08 -3.74 -8.92
N ALA A 267 1.10 -5.05 -9.24
CA ALA A 267 -0.04 -5.78 -9.77
C ALA A 267 -0.72 -6.63 -8.69
N TRP A 268 -2.05 -6.63 -8.75
CA TRP A 268 -2.95 -7.16 -7.74
C TRP A 268 -4.11 -7.93 -8.37
N GLU A 269 -4.38 -9.11 -7.85
CA GLU A 269 -5.56 -9.90 -8.16
C GLU A 269 -6.61 -9.67 -7.07
N VAL A 270 -7.73 -9.05 -7.45
CA VAL A 270 -8.86 -8.84 -6.55
C VAL A 270 -9.89 -9.94 -6.79
N LEU A 271 -10.06 -10.83 -5.82
CA LEU A 271 -10.88 -12.04 -5.93
C LEU A 271 -12.16 -11.87 -5.12
N PRO A 272 -13.35 -11.81 -5.75
CA PRO A 272 -14.61 -11.65 -5.04
C PRO A 272 -15.01 -12.89 -4.24
N LEU A 273 -15.52 -12.66 -3.04
CA LEU A 273 -16.23 -13.68 -2.27
C LEU A 273 -17.67 -13.83 -2.79
N ARG A 274 -18.11 -15.09 -2.87
CA ARG A 274 -19.43 -15.47 -3.36
C ARG A 274 -20.34 -15.77 -2.16
N ARG A 275 -21.60 -15.33 -2.22
CA ARG A 275 -22.60 -15.65 -1.18
C ARG A 275 -23.03 -17.13 -1.19
N THR A 276 -23.09 -17.74 -2.37
CA THR A 276 -23.53 -19.13 -2.55
C THR A 276 -22.58 -19.88 -3.48
N ARG A 277 -22.60 -21.23 -3.39
CA ARG A 277 -21.93 -22.06 -4.40
C ARG A 277 -22.61 -21.85 -5.76
N VAL A 278 -21.80 -21.80 -6.81
CA VAL A 278 -22.29 -21.96 -8.17
C VAL A 278 -22.69 -23.42 -8.31
N ASN A 279 -23.99 -23.70 -8.31
CA ASN A 279 -24.47 -25.02 -8.71
C ASN A 279 -24.18 -25.16 -10.20
N TYR A 280 -23.11 -25.86 -10.56
CA TYR A 280 -22.97 -26.36 -11.91
C TYR A 280 -24.08 -27.40 -12.11
N GLN A 281 -25.18 -26.99 -12.75
CA GLN A 281 -26.06 -27.95 -13.41
C GLN A 281 -25.22 -28.59 -14.52
N ARG A 282 -24.89 -29.87 -14.35
CA ARG A 282 -24.33 -30.70 -15.41
C ARG A 282 -25.40 -31.01 -16.45
#